data_AF-A0A849Z9L5-F1
#
_entry.id   AF-A0A849Z9L5-F1
#
_cell.length_a   1.000
_cell.length_b   1.000
_cell.length_c   1.000
_cell.angle_alpha   90.00
_cell.angle_beta   90.00
_cell.angle_gamma   90.00
#
_symmetry.space_group_name_H-M   'P 1'
#
loop_
_entity.id
_entity.type
_entity.pdbx_description
1 polymer ?
#
loop_
_entity_poly.entity_id
_entity_poly.type
_entity_poly.pdbx_seq_one_letter_code
_entity_poly.pdbx_strand_id
1 'polypeptide(L)'
;MGTGSSVEDATYAVHTRSCTFLLDDEGLCRFIVSRTGMVPPDIRGCVGSQFVACLHPDLEGGLAGELIVGAAALFAKQEAPSGKMILLRSGPILYVELRDAASPPTDERLSNSTLDLAGGSAPERPPFGGARGGDTQPPPRGLDPVDYLSALGESTVTLTVPLYRPEAQGQHKRR
;
A
#
# COMPACT_ATOMS: atom_id res chain seq x y z
N MET A 1 -0.25 26.81 16.79
CA MET A 1 -0.20 25.51 17.48
C MET A 1 -0.23 24.46 16.39
N GLY A 2 0.91 23.84 16.08
CA GLY A 2 0.99 22.85 15.00
C GLY A 2 0.52 21.49 15.53
N THR A 3 -0.58 20.99 15.00
CA THR A 3 -0.94 19.58 15.13
C THR A 3 0.18 18.77 14.48
N GLY A 4 0.88 17.95 15.26
CA GLY A 4 1.83 17.00 14.70
C GLY A 4 1.05 16.07 13.80
N SER A 5 1.29 16.16 12.48
CA SER A 5 0.73 15.22 11.52
C SER A 5 1.32 13.85 11.86
N SER A 6 0.55 13.03 12.57
CA SER A 6 0.93 11.66 12.86
C SER A 6 0.79 10.86 11.57
N VAL A 7 1.51 9.75 11.47
CA VAL A 7 1.39 8.79 10.36
C VAL A 7 -0.03 8.18 10.27
N GLU A 8 -0.89 8.48 11.25
CA GLU A 8 -2.27 8.01 11.37
C GLU A 8 -3.23 8.71 10.41
N ASP A 9 -2.85 9.86 9.83
CA ASP A 9 -3.65 10.55 8.81
C ASP A 9 -3.51 9.94 7.39
N ALA A 10 -2.77 8.84 7.24
CA ALA A 10 -2.57 8.19 5.95
C ALA A 10 -3.63 7.10 5.68
N THR A 11 -4.50 7.35 4.70
CA THR A 11 -5.54 6.44 4.22
C THR A 11 -5.01 5.42 3.21
N TYR A 12 -3.99 5.77 2.41
CA TYR A 12 -3.44 4.87 1.40
C TYR A 12 -1.94 4.67 1.59
N ALA A 13 -1.47 3.44 1.44
CA ALA A 13 -0.05 3.15 1.28
C ALA A 13 0.20 2.60 -0.13
N VAL A 14 0.94 3.36 -0.95
CA VAL A 14 1.27 3.00 -2.33
C VAL A 14 2.69 2.45 -2.37
N HIS A 15 2.82 1.15 -2.60
CA HIS A 15 4.10 0.46 -2.59
C HIS A 15 4.71 0.43 -3.98
N THR A 16 5.94 0.92 -4.11
CA THR A 16 6.77 0.78 -5.30
C THR A 16 8.01 -0.06 -4.96
N ARG A 17 8.84 -0.39 -5.95
CA ARG A 17 10.07 -1.19 -5.75
C ARG A 17 11.00 -0.60 -4.69
N SER A 18 11.14 0.72 -4.62
CA SER A 18 12.12 1.40 -3.75
C SER A 18 11.48 2.08 -2.53
N CYS A 19 10.25 2.57 -2.67
CA CYS A 19 9.59 3.38 -1.64
C CYS A 19 8.12 3.02 -1.46
N THR A 20 7.59 3.34 -0.29
CA THR A 20 6.15 3.37 -0.01
C THR A 20 5.74 4.83 0.20
N PHE A 21 4.73 5.28 -0.53
CA PHE A 21 4.15 6.62 -0.39
C PHE A 21 2.90 6.50 0.49
N LEU A 22 2.84 7.31 1.55
CA LEU A 22 1.70 7.36 2.45
C LEU A 22 0.85 8.57 2.09
N LEU A 23 -0.34 8.32 1.55
CA LEU A 23 -1.28 9.34 1.10
C LEU A 23 -2.44 9.43 2.09
N ASP A 24 -2.98 10.63 2.27
CA ASP A 24 -4.27 10.82 2.95
C ASP A 24 -5.45 10.54 2.00
N ASP A 25 -6.67 10.79 2.47
CA ASP A 25 -7.91 10.62 1.74
C ASP A 25 -8.06 11.57 0.55
N GLU A 26 -7.43 12.74 0.61
CA GLU A 26 -7.36 13.69 -0.51
C GLU A 26 -6.30 13.28 -1.55
N GLY A 27 -5.38 12.36 -1.22
CA GLY A 27 -4.29 11.93 -2.09
C GLY A 27 -2.99 12.75 -1.93
N LEU A 28 -2.87 13.57 -0.89
CA LEU A 28 -1.63 14.27 -0.54
C LEU A 28 -0.64 13.28 0.07
N CYS A 29 0.56 13.23 -0.49
CA CYS A 29 1.64 12.41 0.04
C CYS A 29 2.23 13.04 1.31
N ARG A 30 1.86 12.50 2.47
CA ARG A 30 2.30 12.95 3.79
C ARG A 30 3.70 12.46 4.12
N PHE A 31 4.02 11.20 3.79
CA PHE A 31 5.30 10.58 4.12
C PHE A 31 5.79 9.65 3.03
N ILE A 32 7.10 9.43 3.00
CA ILE A 32 7.75 8.44 2.12
C ILE A 32 8.63 7.56 2.97
N VAL A 33 8.40 6.25 2.90
CA VAL A 33 9.21 5.24 3.57
C VAL A 33 10.08 4.56 2.52
N SER A 34 11.41 4.67 2.64
CA SER A 34 12.33 3.95 1.76
C SER A 34 12.64 2.56 2.32
N ARG A 35 12.66 1.53 1.46
CA ARG A 35 13.09 0.19 1.87
C ARG A 35 14.58 0.12 2.23
N THR A 36 15.39 0.99 1.63
CA THR A 36 16.84 1.04 1.84
C THR A 36 17.25 2.02 2.94
N GLY A 37 16.29 2.69 3.58
CA GLY A 37 16.54 3.75 4.56
C GLY A 37 16.92 5.11 3.96
N MET A 38 17.17 5.20 2.64
CA MET A 38 17.43 6.46 1.95
C MET A 38 16.39 6.74 0.88
N VAL A 39 15.76 7.92 0.94
CA VAL A 39 14.85 8.40 -0.11
C VAL A 39 15.65 9.15 -1.17
N PRO A 40 15.59 8.74 -2.46
CA PRO A 40 16.24 9.44 -3.56
C PRO A 40 15.80 10.92 -3.64
N PRO A 41 16.69 11.86 -4.02
CA PRO A 41 16.38 13.29 -4.03
C PRO A 41 15.17 13.63 -4.89
N ASP A 42 15.03 13.00 -6.06
CA ASP A 42 13.91 13.22 -6.98
C ASP A 42 12.56 12.79 -6.40
N ILE A 43 12.58 11.81 -5.49
CA ILE A 43 11.40 11.27 -4.82
C ILE A 43 11.05 12.06 -3.55
N ARG A 44 12.04 12.69 -2.89
CA ARG A 44 11.78 13.54 -1.71
C ARG A 44 10.82 14.68 -2.02
N GLY A 45 10.79 15.15 -3.27
CA GLY A 45 9.86 16.16 -3.74
C GLY A 45 8.39 15.77 -3.55
N CYS A 46 8.07 14.47 -3.50
CA CYS A 46 6.71 13.99 -3.39
C CYS A 46 6.07 14.28 -2.02
N VAL A 47 6.85 14.55 -0.97
CA VAL A 47 6.25 14.97 0.32
C VAL A 47 5.58 16.34 0.16
N GLY A 48 4.30 16.40 0.53
CA GLY A 48 3.42 17.56 0.34
C GLY A 48 2.96 17.77 -1.10
N SER A 49 3.11 16.76 -1.96
CA SER A 49 2.57 16.78 -3.34
C SER A 49 1.27 15.99 -3.42
N GLN A 50 0.40 16.39 -4.33
CA GLN A 50 -0.92 15.82 -4.56
C GLN A 50 -0.84 14.74 -5.63
N PHE A 51 -1.36 13.54 -5.37
CA PHE A 51 -1.61 12.56 -6.42
C PHE A 51 -2.62 13.10 -7.42
N VAL A 52 -2.32 12.99 -8.71
CA VAL A 52 -3.20 13.51 -9.79
C VAL A 52 -3.61 12.47 -10.82
N ALA A 53 -2.75 11.48 -11.09
CA ALA A 53 -3.03 10.43 -12.07
C ALA A 53 -2.02 9.29 -11.99
N CYS A 54 -2.34 8.15 -12.60
CA CYS A 54 -1.41 7.09 -12.95
C CYS A 54 -1.08 7.14 -14.46
N LEU A 55 0.19 6.96 -14.80
CA LEU A 55 0.69 6.83 -16.16
C LEU A 55 0.80 5.33 -16.51
N HIS A 56 -0.06 4.84 -17.40
CA HIS A 56 -0.12 3.44 -17.82
C HIS A 56 -0.05 3.34 -19.36
N PRO A 57 0.97 2.67 -19.94
CA PRO A 57 1.22 2.71 -21.39
C PRO A 57 0.11 2.06 -22.23
N ASP A 58 -0.58 1.06 -21.68
CA ASP A 58 -1.62 0.32 -22.40
C ASP A 58 -3.02 0.94 -22.31
N LEU A 59 -3.18 2.03 -21.55
CA LEU A 59 -4.46 2.75 -21.49
C LEU A 59 -4.56 3.77 -22.61
N GLU A 60 -5.76 3.94 -23.16
CA GLU A 60 -6.04 4.98 -24.14
C GLU A 60 -5.79 6.37 -23.50
N GLY A 61 -4.95 7.19 -24.13
CA GLY A 61 -4.50 8.48 -23.58
C GLY A 61 -3.43 8.38 -22.48
N GLY A 62 -3.09 7.17 -22.03
CA GLY A 62 -1.97 6.88 -21.13
C GLY A 62 -2.14 7.32 -19.68
N LEU A 63 -3.26 7.93 -19.31
CA LEU A 63 -3.53 8.49 -17.98
C LEU A 63 -4.80 7.91 -17.38
N ALA A 64 -4.73 7.57 -16.09
CA ALA A 64 -5.88 7.19 -15.28
C ALA A 64 -5.98 8.06 -14.03
N GLY A 65 -7.18 8.45 -13.63
CA GLY A 65 -7.41 9.22 -12.39
C GLY A 65 -7.32 8.37 -11.12
N GLU A 66 -7.09 7.07 -11.24
CA GLU A 66 -7.12 6.10 -10.14
C GLU A 66 -5.74 5.48 -9.94
N LEU A 67 -5.51 4.92 -8.75
CA LEU A 67 -4.29 4.18 -8.46
C LEU A 67 -4.33 2.81 -9.14
N ILE A 68 -3.46 2.59 -10.12
CA ILE A 68 -3.39 1.35 -10.90
C ILE A 68 -2.08 0.62 -10.64
N VAL A 69 -2.16 -0.62 -10.17
CA VAL A 69 -0.99 -1.51 -10.05
C VAL A 69 -0.36 -1.74 -11.43
N GLY A 70 0.96 -1.62 -11.52
CA GLY A 70 1.73 -1.65 -12.76
C GLY A 70 1.99 -0.27 -13.37
N ALA A 71 1.15 0.73 -13.07
CA ALA A 71 1.34 2.11 -13.55
C ALA A 71 2.32 2.90 -12.67
N ALA A 72 2.86 4.00 -13.19
CA ALA A 72 3.59 4.97 -12.36
C ALA A 72 2.63 6.04 -11.83
N ALA A 73 2.68 6.34 -10.53
CA ALA A 73 1.92 7.46 -9.96
C ALA A 73 2.55 8.81 -10.35
N LEU A 74 1.69 9.77 -10.64
CA LEU A 74 2.03 11.16 -10.91
C LEU A 74 1.57 12.04 -9.76
N PHE A 75 2.49 12.88 -9.29
CA PHE A 75 2.23 13.83 -8.23
C PHE A 75 2.50 15.25 -8.71
N ALA A 76 1.59 16.17 -8.37
CA ALA A 76 1.73 17.59 -8.64
C ALA A 76 2.12 18.33 -7.36
N LYS A 77 3.10 19.24 -7.47
CA LYS A 77 3.49 20.12 -6.38
C LYS A 77 3.60 21.54 -6.88
N GLN A 78 3.11 22.49 -6.10
CA GLN A 78 3.33 23.90 -6.36
C GLN A 78 4.63 24.35 -5.69
N GLU A 79 5.52 24.96 -6.46
CA GLU A 79 6.71 25.61 -5.94
C GLU A 79 6.33 26.97 -5.33
N ALA A 80 6.34 27.06 -4.01
CA ALA A 80 5.88 28.25 -3.25
C ALA A 80 6.43 29.60 -3.74
N PRO A 81 7.73 29.78 -4.05
CA PRO A 81 8.23 31.08 -4.48
C PRO A 81 7.82 31.48 -5.91
N SER A 82 7.57 30.52 -6.80
CA SER A 82 7.32 30.78 -8.22
C SER A 82 5.87 30.57 -8.64
N GLY A 83 5.08 29.86 -7.83
CA GLY A 83 3.75 29.39 -8.17
C GLY A 83 3.73 28.31 -9.27
N LYS A 84 4.91 27.89 -9.76
CA LYS A 84 5.01 26.89 -10.83
C LYS A 84 4.58 25.52 -10.32
N MET A 85 3.89 24.79 -11.18
CA MET A 85 3.56 23.40 -10.92
C MET A 85 4.69 22.51 -11.45
N ILE A 86 5.18 21.62 -10.59
CA ILE A 86 6.11 20.56 -10.97
C ILE A 86 5.36 19.22 -10.91
N LEU A 87 5.64 18.37 -11.89
CA LEU A 87 5.11 17.02 -11.96
C LEU A 87 6.22 16.03 -11.61
N LEU A 88 5.96 15.19 -10.61
CA LEU A 88 6.86 14.18 -10.11
C LEU A 88 6.29 12.81 -10.45
N ARG A 89 7.17 11.87 -10.81
CA ARG A 89 6.79 10.53 -11.22
C ARG A 89 7.40 9.49 -10.29
N SER A 90 6.61 8.54 -9.81
CA SER A 90 7.11 7.39 -9.06
C SER A 90 7.66 6.29 -9.98
N GLY A 91 8.20 5.24 -9.38
CA GLY A 91 8.31 3.94 -10.07
C GLY A 91 6.94 3.25 -10.21
N PRO A 92 6.88 2.11 -10.91
CA PRO A 92 5.65 1.32 -11.01
C PRO A 92 5.09 0.95 -9.64
N ILE A 93 3.78 1.09 -9.49
CA ILE A 93 3.02 0.65 -8.32
C ILE A 93 3.02 -0.87 -8.33
N LEU A 94 3.43 -1.48 -7.24
CA LEU A 94 3.41 -2.93 -7.06
C LEU A 94 2.19 -3.38 -6.28
N TYR A 95 1.73 -2.56 -5.35
CA TYR A 95 0.65 -2.87 -4.43
C TYR A 95 0.11 -1.58 -3.80
N VAL A 96 -1.18 -1.55 -3.48
CA VAL A 96 -1.84 -0.44 -2.77
C VAL A 96 -2.57 -1.02 -1.57
N GLU A 97 -2.28 -0.49 -0.39
CA GLU A 97 -2.98 -0.81 0.86
C GLU A 97 -3.95 0.33 1.16
N LEU A 98 -5.22 0.00 1.41
CA LEU A 98 -6.17 0.91 2.04
C LEU A 98 -6.07 0.71 3.55
N ARG A 99 -5.70 1.76 4.27
CA ARG A 99 -5.68 1.79 5.72
C ARG A 99 -7.03 2.36 6.17
N ASP A 100 -7.84 1.52 6.81
CA ASP A 100 -9.04 2.00 7.46
C ASP A 100 -8.61 3.02 8.52
N ALA A 101 -9.06 4.27 8.36
CA ALA A 101 -8.97 5.28 9.41
C ALA A 101 -9.72 4.70 10.62
N ALA A 102 -8.95 4.26 11.62
CA ALA A 102 -9.38 3.59 12.84
C ALA A 102 -10.90 3.49 12.98
N SER A 103 -11.47 2.29 12.73
CA SER A 103 -12.80 2.00 13.28
C SER A 103 -12.76 2.40 14.75
N PRO A 104 -13.68 3.25 15.25
CA PRO A 104 -13.65 3.66 16.64
C PRO A 104 -13.58 2.40 17.50
N PRO A 105 -12.80 2.39 18.60
CA PRO A 105 -12.79 1.26 19.51
C PRO A 105 -14.24 1.03 19.89
N THR A 106 -14.81 -0.06 19.38
CA THR A 106 -16.15 -0.48 19.77
C THR A 106 -15.97 -0.85 21.23
N ASP A 107 -16.42 0.05 22.09
CA ASP A 107 -16.40 -0.07 23.53
C ASP A 107 -17.38 -1.21 23.87
N GLU A 108 -16.97 -2.46 23.63
CA GLU A 108 -17.66 -3.68 24.04
C GLU A 108 -17.51 -3.82 25.56
N ARG A 109 -18.16 -2.89 26.27
CA ARG A 109 -18.41 -3.00 27.70
C ARG A 109 -19.42 -4.13 27.92
N LEU A 110 -18.86 -5.27 28.32
CA LEU A 110 -19.40 -6.23 29.28
C LEU A 110 -20.74 -6.91 28.90
N SER A 111 -20.63 -8.14 28.44
CA SER A 111 -21.58 -9.19 28.81
C SER A 111 -20.81 -10.43 29.24
N ASN A 112 -20.35 -10.40 30.50
CA ASN A 112 -19.90 -11.58 31.21
C ASN A 112 -21.11 -12.47 31.51
N SER A 113 -21.10 -13.71 31.03
CA SER A 113 -21.93 -14.80 31.55
C SER A 113 -21.17 -16.13 31.44
N THR A 114 -20.21 -16.28 32.34
CA THR A 114 -20.08 -17.35 33.35
C THR A 114 -20.65 -18.76 33.06
N LEU A 115 -19.73 -19.74 33.14
CA LEU A 115 -19.84 -21.21 33.44
C LEU A 115 -20.32 -22.13 32.29
N ASP A 116 -19.75 -23.33 32.06
CA ASP A 116 -19.28 -24.31 33.05
C ASP A 116 -18.22 -25.32 32.51
N LEU A 117 -17.52 -25.94 33.47
CA LEU A 117 -16.45 -26.94 33.35
C LEU A 117 -16.93 -28.36 32.94
N ALA A 118 -16.09 -29.09 32.19
CA ALA A 118 -15.73 -30.52 32.29
C ALA A 118 -15.32 -31.04 30.89
N GLY A 119 -14.31 -31.88 30.63
CA GLY A 119 -13.39 -32.68 31.44
C GLY A 119 -12.76 -33.75 30.52
N GLY A 120 -11.51 -34.17 30.81
CA GLY A 120 -10.84 -35.38 30.28
C GLY A 120 -10.43 -35.34 28.79
N SER A 121 -9.36 -35.98 28.31
CA SER A 121 -8.32 -36.84 28.87
C SER A 121 -7.26 -37.02 27.77
N ALA A 122 -5.98 -37.11 28.15
CA ALA A 122 -4.87 -37.42 27.24
C ALA A 122 -5.01 -38.80 26.57
N PRO A 123 -4.30 -39.03 25.44
CA PRO A 123 -3.46 -40.21 25.43
C PRO A 123 -2.06 -40.00 24.86
N GLU A 124 -1.20 -40.94 25.27
CA GLU A 124 0.23 -41.11 25.07
C GLU A 124 0.73 -41.14 23.62
N ARG A 125 1.99 -40.73 23.48
CA ARG A 125 2.91 -41.13 22.40
C ARG A 125 3.15 -42.64 22.40
N PRO A 126 3.57 -43.19 21.25
CA PRO A 126 4.76 -44.02 21.26
C PRO A 126 5.81 -43.62 20.20
N PRO A 127 7.03 -44.18 20.30
CA PRO A 127 8.24 -43.63 19.71
C PRO A 127 8.63 -44.35 18.41
N PHE A 128 9.10 -43.59 17.43
CA PHE A 128 9.93 -44.07 16.33
C PHE A 128 11.00 -42.99 16.13
N GLY A 129 12.30 -43.22 16.10
CA GLY A 129 13.07 -44.40 15.74
C GLY A 129 14.24 -43.84 14.93
N GLY A 130 15.45 -43.88 15.47
CA GLY A 130 16.61 -43.21 14.86
C GLY A 130 17.19 -43.98 13.66
N ALA A 131 17.74 -43.22 12.70
CA ALA A 131 18.92 -43.54 11.89
C ALA A 131 19.25 -42.28 11.04
N ARG A 132 20.35 -41.56 11.27
CA ARG A 132 21.71 -41.76 10.73
C ARG A 132 21.81 -41.80 9.19
N GLY A 133 22.34 -40.71 8.62
CA GLY A 133 23.35 -40.72 7.54
C GLY A 133 22.83 -40.65 6.10
N GLY A 134 23.35 -39.67 5.34
CA GLY A 134 23.35 -39.73 3.87
C GLY A 134 23.10 -38.38 3.18
N ASP A 135 24.19 -37.77 2.71
CA ASP A 135 24.27 -36.91 1.52
C ASP A 135 23.55 -35.55 1.50
N THR A 136 24.23 -34.56 2.08
CA THR A 136 24.02 -33.14 1.73
C THR A 136 24.54 -32.91 0.31
N GLN A 137 23.67 -33.06 -0.69
CA GLN A 137 23.93 -32.62 -2.05
C GLN A 137 23.96 -31.07 -2.06
N PRO A 138 25.06 -30.41 -2.48
CA PRO A 138 25.05 -28.97 -2.67
C PRO A 138 24.15 -28.61 -3.87
N PRO A 139 23.39 -27.50 -3.82
CA PRO A 139 22.59 -27.08 -4.95
C PRO A 139 23.49 -26.72 -6.14
N PRO A 140 23.08 -27.06 -7.39
CA PRO A 140 23.86 -26.74 -8.58
C PRO A 140 24.01 -25.22 -8.71
N ARG A 141 25.26 -24.78 -8.85
CA ARG A 141 25.60 -23.43 -9.29
C ARG A 141 25.58 -23.41 -10.82
N GLY A 142 24.69 -22.62 -11.41
CA GLY A 142 24.88 -22.08 -12.75
C GLY A 142 23.68 -22.19 -13.69
N LEU A 143 23.20 -20.99 -14.09
CA LEU A 143 22.50 -20.64 -15.35
C LEU A 143 21.02 -21.08 -15.40
N ASP A 144 20.01 -20.21 -15.62
CA ASP A 144 19.88 -19.02 -16.47
C ASP A 144 19.02 -17.91 -15.83
N PRO A 145 18.98 -16.67 -16.36
CA PRO A 145 18.00 -15.66 -15.95
C PRO A 145 16.58 -16.17 -16.21
N VAL A 146 15.92 -16.58 -15.14
CA VAL A 146 14.52 -17.02 -15.18
C VAL A 146 13.66 -15.84 -15.62
N ASP A 147 12.88 -16.07 -16.67
CA ASP A 147 11.83 -15.18 -17.15
C ASP A 147 10.76 -15.01 -16.05
N TYR A 148 10.95 -14.03 -15.17
CA TYR A 148 10.03 -13.72 -14.06
C TYR A 148 8.66 -13.23 -14.54
N LEU A 149 8.43 -13.11 -15.85
CA LEU A 149 7.15 -12.74 -16.44
C LEU A 149 6.13 -13.89 -16.51
N SER A 150 6.53 -15.15 -16.26
CA SER A 150 5.64 -16.31 -16.43
C SER A 150 5.08 -16.91 -15.13
N ALA A 151 5.34 -16.31 -13.97
CA ALA A 151 4.85 -16.79 -12.66
C ALA A 151 3.83 -15.84 -11.99
N LEU A 152 3.29 -14.87 -12.73
CA LEU A 152 2.09 -14.15 -12.31
C LEU A 152 0.87 -14.98 -12.71
N GLY A 153 0.64 -16.06 -11.95
CA GLY A 153 -0.68 -16.64 -11.85
C GLY A 153 -1.66 -15.51 -11.54
N GLU A 154 -2.63 -15.38 -12.42
CA GLU A 154 -3.59 -14.29 -12.52
C GLU A 154 -4.28 -14.05 -11.17
N SER A 155 -3.90 -12.97 -10.51
CA SER A 155 -4.79 -12.27 -9.59
C SER A 155 -4.49 -10.79 -9.68
N THR A 156 -4.70 -10.25 -10.89
CA THR A 156 -4.81 -8.82 -11.14
C THR A 156 -6.10 -8.32 -10.49
N VAL A 157 -6.02 -8.00 -9.20
CA VAL A 157 -7.05 -7.21 -8.53
C VAL A 157 -6.84 -5.76 -9.00
N THR A 158 -7.53 -5.38 -10.07
CA THR A 158 -7.69 -3.97 -10.44
C THR A 158 -8.60 -3.33 -9.40
N LEU A 159 -8.01 -2.81 -8.33
CA LEU A 159 -8.73 -2.06 -7.31
C LEU A 159 -8.99 -0.65 -7.86
N THR A 160 -10.10 -0.52 -8.57
CA THR A 160 -10.68 0.75 -9.04
C THR A 160 -11.16 1.53 -7.82
N VAL A 161 -10.31 2.39 -7.27
CA VAL A 161 -10.71 3.33 -6.21
C VAL A 161 -10.90 4.70 -6.84
N PRO A 162 -12.15 5.18 -6.98
CA PRO A 162 -12.40 6.52 -7.50
C PRO A 162 -11.95 7.54 -6.44
N LEU A 163 -10.80 8.16 -6.65
CA LEU A 163 -10.28 9.25 -5.81
C LEU A 163 -10.98 10.60 -6.07
N TYR A 164 -12.09 10.61 -6.82
CA TYR A 164 -12.81 11.82 -7.15
C TYR A 164 -14.27 11.76 -6.71
N ARG A 165 -14.61 12.56 -5.69
CA ARG A 165 -15.98 12.95 -5.38
C ARG A 165 -16.11 14.45 -5.67
N PRO A 166 -16.66 14.85 -6.84
CA PRO A 166 -16.99 16.26 -7.02
C PRO A 166 -18.05 16.58 -5.97
N GLU A 167 -17.76 17.54 -5.11
CA GLU A 167 -18.78 18.10 -4.24
C GLU A 167 -19.96 18.53 -5.13
N ALA A 168 -21.14 17.96 -4.86
CA ALA A 168 -22.38 18.46 -5.37
C ALA A 168 -22.52 19.89 -4.85
N GLN A 169 -22.09 20.86 -5.66
CA GLN A 169 -22.25 22.28 -5.39
C GLN A 169 -23.72 22.55 -5.03
N GLY A 170 -23.93 22.84 -3.75
CA GLY A 170 -25.22 23.16 -3.20
C GLY A 170 -25.82 24.39 -3.86
N GLN A 171 -27.10 24.25 -4.23
CA GLN A 171 -28.16 25.24 -4.09
C GLN A 171 -27.80 26.71 -4.35
N HIS A 172 -28.00 27.16 -5.59
CA HIS A 172 -28.55 28.50 -5.79
C HIS A 172 -30.09 28.42 -5.74
N LYS A 173 -30.63 28.57 -4.53
CA LYS A 173 -32.01 29.02 -4.31
C LYS A 173 -32.16 30.38 -5.00
N ARG A 174 -32.80 30.43 -6.17
CA ARG A 174 -33.36 31.67 -6.70
C ARG A 174 -34.84 31.72 -6.30
N ARG A 175 -35.15 32.89 -5.73
CA ARG A 175 -36.39 33.37 -5.13
C ARG A 175 -37.67 32.92 -5.82
#